data_AF-A0A1F2YQH0-F1
#
_entry.id   AF-A0A1F2YQH0-F1
#
_cell.length_a   1.000
_cell.length_b   1.000
_cell.length_c   1.000
_cell.angle_alpha   90.00
_cell.angle_beta   90.00
_cell.angle_gamma   90.00
#
_symmetry.space_group_name_H-M   'P 1'
#
loop_
_entity.id
_entity.type
_entity.pdbx_description
1 polymer ?
#
loop_
_entity_poly.entity_id
_entity_poly.type
_entity_poly.pdbx_seq_one_letter_code
_entity_poly.pdbx_strand_id
1 'polypeptide(L)'
;MRRISALCLAIPLIFTSTSTVRAETASTWLMHHPVTLWDWGMNALARRTEQAAETLSLQMSAPLIGRTNYVFDENRIDIFLIAGEGTGNAQKTCETLRQDFLGALLKFNDPESLATFSENFMQDSFSHAGYAEKSRPKTIARDLVNITRVHVAIAGTPPEKCSAPLSSWSIPTKK
;
A
#
# COMPACT_ATOMS: atom_id res chain seq x y z
N MET A 1 -33.47 -61.96 0.44
CA MET A 1 -33.59 -60.48 0.42
C MET A 1 -32.29 -59.88 0.96
N ARG A 2 -31.45 -59.30 0.11
CA ARG A 2 -30.14 -58.73 0.48
C ARG A 2 -30.31 -57.26 0.88
N ARG A 3 -29.83 -56.90 2.07
CA ARG A 3 -29.72 -55.52 2.56
C ARG A 3 -28.50 -54.86 1.93
N ILE A 4 -28.67 -53.68 1.34
CA ILE A 4 -27.55 -52.79 0.96
C ILE A 4 -27.63 -51.59 1.88
N SER A 5 -26.70 -51.54 2.83
CA SER A 5 -26.47 -50.37 3.69
C SER A 5 -25.68 -49.34 2.88
N ALA A 6 -26.26 -48.15 2.67
CA ALA A 6 -25.53 -47.02 2.10
C ALA A 6 -24.90 -46.22 3.25
N LEU A 7 -23.57 -46.18 3.25
CA LEU A 7 -22.72 -45.44 4.18
C LEU A 7 -22.65 -43.97 3.71
N CYS A 8 -23.29 -43.05 4.43
CA CYS A 8 -23.12 -41.61 4.18
C CYS A 8 -21.75 -41.14 4.68
N LEU A 9 -20.81 -40.90 3.78
CA LEU A 9 -19.62 -40.10 4.07
C LEU A 9 -20.02 -38.62 4.21
N ALA A 10 -19.93 -38.09 5.42
CA ALA A 10 -19.96 -36.64 5.64
C ALA A 10 -18.59 -36.06 5.30
N ILE A 11 -18.48 -35.35 4.18
CA ILE A 11 -17.32 -34.51 3.85
C ILE A 11 -17.53 -33.18 4.57
N PRO A 12 -16.70 -32.78 5.56
CA PRO A 12 -16.78 -31.42 6.08
C PRO A 12 -16.36 -30.46 4.96
N LEU A 13 -17.32 -29.66 4.50
CA LEU A 13 -17.07 -28.46 3.70
C LEU A 13 -16.19 -27.53 4.53
N ILE A 14 -14.88 -27.60 4.29
CA ILE A 14 -13.94 -26.57 4.73
C ILE A 14 -14.28 -25.34 3.90
N PHE A 15 -15.08 -24.43 4.48
CA PHE A 15 -15.21 -23.08 3.96
C PHE A 15 -13.86 -22.39 4.14
N THR A 16 -13.00 -22.49 3.13
CA THR A 16 -11.92 -21.52 2.96
C THR A 16 -12.59 -20.20 2.61
N SER A 17 -12.67 -19.30 3.58
CA SER A 17 -13.08 -17.93 3.37
C SER A 17 -12.05 -17.26 2.45
N THR A 18 -12.29 -17.29 1.14
CA THR A 18 -11.67 -16.36 0.21
C THR A 18 -12.17 -14.98 0.58
N SER A 19 -11.31 -14.14 1.12
CA SER A 19 -11.58 -12.72 1.33
C SER A 19 -11.85 -12.06 -0.03
N THR A 20 -13.11 -11.98 -0.43
CA THR A 20 -13.53 -11.08 -1.50
C THR A 20 -13.31 -9.66 -1.00
N VAL A 21 -12.26 -9.05 -1.53
CA VAL A 21 -11.78 -7.71 -1.23
C VAL A 21 -12.92 -6.72 -1.45
N ARG A 22 -13.42 -6.11 -0.38
CA ARG A 22 -14.50 -5.10 -0.40
C ARG A 22 -13.96 -3.70 -0.75
N ALA A 23 -13.03 -3.63 -1.69
CA ALA A 23 -12.30 -2.40 -2.01
C ALA A 23 -13.05 -1.43 -2.93
N GLU A 24 -14.04 -1.89 -3.69
CA GLU A 24 -14.80 -1.04 -4.63
C GLU A 24 -15.55 0.09 -3.91
N THR A 25 -15.84 -0.06 -2.61
CA THR A 25 -16.60 0.93 -1.84
C THR A 25 -15.79 2.21 -1.59
N ALA A 26 -14.46 2.12 -1.40
CA ALA A 26 -13.65 3.28 -1.05
C ALA A 26 -13.39 4.22 -2.24
N SER A 27 -12.91 3.68 -3.36
CA SER A 27 -12.63 4.45 -4.58
C SER A 27 -13.91 5.09 -5.14
N THR A 28 -14.99 4.30 -5.26
CA THR A 28 -16.30 4.80 -5.70
C THR A 28 -16.82 5.91 -4.80
N TRP A 29 -16.76 5.77 -3.47
CA TRP A 29 -17.20 6.81 -2.54
C TRP A 29 -16.39 8.10 -2.69
N LEU A 30 -15.06 8.00 -2.81
CA LEU A 30 -14.19 9.17 -2.96
C LEU A 30 -14.44 9.93 -4.27
N MET A 31 -14.79 9.21 -5.36
CA MET A 31 -15.06 9.77 -6.69
C MET A 31 -16.39 10.54 -6.81
N HIS A 32 -17.31 10.42 -5.85
CA HIS A 32 -18.63 11.07 -5.90
C HIS A 32 -18.70 12.49 -5.28
N HIS A 33 -17.59 13.09 -4.86
CA HIS A 33 -17.55 14.39 -4.15
C HIS A 33 -16.92 15.52 -5.01
N PRO A 34 -17.29 16.81 -4.83
CA PRO A 34 -16.80 17.93 -5.66
C PRO A 34 -15.34 18.32 -5.35
N VAL A 35 -14.47 18.37 -6.39
CA VAL A 35 -13.04 18.02 -6.30
C VAL A 35 -12.92 16.74 -5.52
N THR A 36 -12.98 15.62 -6.24
CA THR A 36 -13.14 14.32 -5.60
C THR A 36 -12.06 14.17 -4.53
N LEU A 37 -12.46 13.78 -3.31
CA LEU A 37 -11.50 13.47 -2.25
C LEU A 37 -10.45 12.47 -2.75
N TRP A 38 -10.81 11.71 -3.79
CA TRP A 38 -9.93 10.90 -4.60
C TRP A 38 -8.80 11.72 -5.26
N ASP A 39 -9.11 12.70 -6.11
CA ASP A 39 -8.12 13.54 -6.79
C ASP A 39 -7.23 14.28 -5.79
N TRP A 40 -7.81 14.78 -4.71
CA TRP A 40 -7.05 15.39 -3.62
C TRP A 40 -6.08 14.38 -2.98
N GLY A 41 -6.59 13.21 -2.63
CA GLY A 41 -5.82 12.16 -1.96
C GLY A 41 -4.69 11.61 -2.81
N MET A 42 -4.95 11.37 -4.10
CA MET A 42 -3.94 10.93 -5.06
C MET A 42 -2.85 11.97 -5.27
N ASN A 43 -3.21 13.26 -5.36
CA ASN A 43 -2.23 14.35 -5.44
C ASN A 43 -1.42 14.50 -4.15
N ALA A 44 -2.05 14.37 -2.98
CA ALA A 44 -1.37 14.40 -1.69
C ALA A 44 -0.38 13.23 -1.57
N LEU A 45 -0.79 12.03 -1.99
CA LEU A 45 0.04 10.84 -1.99
C LEU A 45 1.22 10.96 -2.96
N ALA A 46 0.99 11.47 -4.16
CA ALA A 46 2.05 11.74 -5.14
C ALA A 46 3.13 12.69 -4.59
N ARG A 47 2.73 13.83 -4.01
CA ARG A 47 3.67 14.78 -3.40
C ARG A 47 4.48 14.16 -2.26
N ARG A 48 3.84 13.39 -1.39
CA ARG A 48 4.53 12.71 -0.28
C ARG A 48 5.53 11.67 -0.80
N THR A 49 5.15 10.95 -1.85
CA THR A 49 6.00 9.97 -2.54
C THR A 49 7.23 10.63 -3.15
N GLU A 50 7.06 11.75 -3.84
CA GLU A 50 8.16 12.54 -4.40
C GLU A 50 9.09 13.07 -3.31
N GLN A 51 8.55 13.69 -2.26
CA GLN A 51 9.34 14.19 -1.12
C GLN A 51 10.15 13.09 -0.42
N ALA A 52 9.56 11.90 -0.27
CA ALA A 52 10.24 10.76 0.32
C ALA A 52 11.41 10.28 -0.55
N ALA A 53 11.21 10.22 -1.87
CA ALA A 53 12.25 9.86 -2.82
C ALA A 53 13.37 10.91 -2.87
N GLU A 54 13.04 12.20 -2.85
CA GLU A 54 14.01 13.30 -2.78
C GLU A 54 14.84 13.24 -1.50
N THR A 55 14.19 13.03 -0.36
CA THR A 55 14.87 12.90 0.95
C THR A 55 15.88 11.74 0.90
N LEU A 56 15.45 10.59 0.40
CA LEU A 56 16.29 9.41 0.29
C LEU A 56 17.39 9.59 -0.76
N SER A 57 17.09 10.28 -1.86
CA SER A 57 18.05 10.62 -2.92
C SER A 57 19.22 11.43 -2.37
N LEU A 58 18.94 12.42 -1.52
CA LEU A 58 19.94 13.22 -0.82
C LEU A 58 20.76 12.38 0.17
N GLN A 59 20.11 11.51 0.96
CA GLN A 59 20.79 10.65 1.93
C GLN A 59 21.73 9.64 1.26
N MET A 60 21.35 9.14 0.08
CA MET A 60 22.10 8.11 -0.64
C MET A 60 23.06 8.70 -1.68
N SER A 61 23.02 10.02 -1.92
CA SER A 61 23.75 10.67 -3.02
C SER A 61 23.49 9.99 -4.37
N ALA A 62 22.24 9.58 -4.62
CA ALA A 62 21.86 8.78 -5.79
C ALA A 62 20.52 9.25 -6.36
N PRO A 63 20.32 9.26 -7.69
CA PRO A 63 19.08 9.72 -8.30
C PRO A 63 17.93 8.74 -8.03
N LEU A 64 16.94 9.18 -7.25
CA LEU A 64 15.73 8.44 -6.95
C LEU A 64 14.50 9.26 -7.36
N ILE A 65 13.48 8.59 -7.90
CA ILE A 65 12.24 9.23 -8.35
C ILE A 65 11.05 8.54 -7.67
N GLY A 66 10.19 9.34 -7.05
CA GLY A 66 8.92 8.88 -6.47
C GLY A 66 7.77 9.07 -7.46
N ARG A 67 6.89 8.07 -7.62
CA ARG A 67 5.67 8.15 -8.43
C ARG A 67 4.50 7.46 -7.77
N THR A 68 3.31 7.96 -7.99
CA THR A 68 2.06 7.31 -7.56
C THR A 68 1.16 7.14 -8.77
N ASN A 69 0.53 5.99 -8.90
CA ASN A 69 -0.45 5.70 -9.94
C ASN A 69 -1.68 5.02 -9.33
N TYR A 70 -2.83 5.16 -9.98
CA TYR A 70 -3.99 4.33 -9.71
C TYR A 70 -4.33 3.49 -10.93
N VAL A 71 -4.45 2.18 -10.74
CA VAL A 71 -4.80 1.21 -11.77
C VAL A 71 -6.27 0.89 -11.63
N PHE A 72 -7.10 1.52 -12.48
CA PHE A 72 -8.56 1.49 -12.38
C PHE A 72 -9.12 0.06 -12.45
N ASP A 73 -8.69 -0.74 -13.42
CA ASP A 73 -9.19 -2.09 -13.67
C ASP A 73 -8.93 -3.06 -12.50
N GLU A 74 -7.89 -2.77 -11.71
CA GLU A 74 -7.47 -3.60 -10.58
C GLU A 74 -7.87 -2.98 -9.23
N ASN A 75 -8.49 -1.80 -9.25
CA ASN A 75 -8.79 -0.98 -8.08
C ASN A 75 -7.59 -0.91 -7.13
N ARG A 76 -6.42 -0.53 -7.66
CA ARG A 76 -5.13 -0.58 -6.97
C ARG A 76 -4.41 0.74 -7.01
N ILE A 77 -3.85 1.17 -5.89
CA ILE A 77 -2.91 2.29 -5.80
C ILE A 77 -1.49 1.73 -5.81
N ASP A 78 -0.66 2.19 -6.73
CA ASP A 78 0.75 1.81 -6.82
C ASP A 78 1.64 3.00 -6.46
N ILE A 79 2.52 2.80 -5.48
CA ILE A 79 3.54 3.76 -5.05
C ILE A 79 4.90 3.23 -5.50
N PHE A 80 5.59 3.97 -6.36
CA PHE A 80 6.90 3.58 -6.90
C PHE A 80 8.01 4.44 -6.33
N LEU A 81 9.10 3.78 -5.93
CA LEU A 81 10.43 4.35 -5.90
C LEU A 81 11.21 3.78 -7.08
N ILE A 82 11.75 4.66 -7.93
CA ILE A 82 12.53 4.29 -9.09
C ILE A 82 13.98 4.72 -8.84
N ALA A 83 14.90 3.76 -8.87
CA ALA A 83 16.33 3.97 -8.70
C ALA A 83 17.04 3.88 -10.05
N GLY A 84 17.75 4.95 -10.44
CA GLY A 84 18.47 5.03 -11.71
C GLY A 84 19.74 4.16 -11.77
N GLU A 85 20.30 4.06 -12.97
CA GLU A 85 21.63 3.47 -13.18
C GLU A 85 22.70 4.28 -12.41
N GLY A 86 23.67 3.60 -11.80
CA GLY A 86 24.72 4.28 -11.04
C GLY A 86 24.36 4.61 -9.59
N THR A 87 23.25 4.10 -9.05
CA THR A 87 22.99 4.06 -7.60
C THR A 87 24.06 3.28 -6.80
N GLY A 88 25.09 2.73 -7.47
CA GLY A 88 26.46 2.53 -6.96
C GLY A 88 26.62 1.54 -5.82
N ASN A 89 25.52 1.00 -5.30
CA ASN A 89 25.45 0.34 -4.02
C ASN A 89 24.64 -0.95 -4.16
N ALA A 90 25.09 -1.82 -5.06
CA ALA A 90 24.56 -3.15 -5.36
C ALA A 90 24.48 -4.11 -4.15
N GLN A 91 24.59 -3.60 -2.92
CA GLN A 91 24.63 -4.35 -1.67
C GLN A 91 23.45 -4.06 -0.73
N LYS A 92 22.66 -3.01 -0.94
CA LYS A 92 21.36 -2.87 -0.27
C LYS A 92 20.31 -3.65 -1.06
N THR A 93 19.78 -4.71 -0.46
CA THR A 93 18.70 -5.49 -1.06
C THR A 93 17.47 -4.61 -1.32
N CYS A 94 16.61 -5.01 -2.25
CA CYS A 94 15.33 -4.33 -2.48
C CYS A 94 14.56 -4.09 -1.18
N GLU A 95 14.64 -5.03 -0.24
CA GLU A 95 13.98 -4.92 1.05
C GLU A 95 14.47 -3.73 1.88
N THR A 96 15.78 -3.50 1.96
CA THR A 96 16.35 -2.36 2.70
C THR A 96 15.98 -1.03 2.05
N LEU A 97 16.12 -0.91 0.73
CA LEU A 97 15.79 0.33 0.03
C LEU A 97 14.29 0.66 0.17
N ARG A 98 13.47 -0.37 0.09
CA ARG A 98 12.03 -0.31 0.29
C ARG A 98 11.67 0.14 1.71
N GLN A 99 12.36 -0.38 2.73
CA GLN A 99 12.19 0.04 4.13
C GLN A 99 12.61 1.49 4.36
N ASP A 100 13.77 1.90 3.85
CA ASP A 100 14.27 3.28 3.95
C ASP A 100 13.27 4.26 3.31
N PHE A 101 12.74 3.88 2.14
CA PHE A 101 11.73 4.66 1.43
C PHE A 101 10.43 4.80 2.22
N LEU A 102 9.91 3.70 2.79
CA LEU A 102 8.73 3.79 3.63
C LEU A 102 8.97 4.61 4.90
N GLY A 103 10.14 4.47 5.52
CA GLY A 103 10.52 5.31 6.66
C GLY A 103 10.39 6.79 6.32
N ALA A 104 10.90 7.19 5.15
CA ALA A 104 10.78 8.56 4.65
C ALA A 104 9.35 8.95 4.28
N LEU A 105 8.60 8.08 3.59
CA LEU A 105 7.23 8.31 3.13
C LEU A 105 6.26 8.51 4.29
N LEU A 106 6.37 7.63 5.28
CA LEU A 106 5.49 7.57 6.42
C LEU A 106 5.94 8.57 7.50
N LYS A 107 7.22 8.97 7.56
CA LYS A 107 7.79 9.84 8.62
C LYS A 107 7.69 9.20 10.01
N PHE A 108 8.04 7.91 10.11
CA PHE A 108 8.08 7.20 11.39
C PHE A 108 9.13 7.78 12.35
N ASN A 109 8.68 8.26 13.51
CA ASN A 109 9.55 8.64 14.63
C ASN A 109 9.31 7.80 15.90
N ASP A 110 8.28 6.93 15.94
CA ASP A 110 7.85 6.21 17.16
C ASP A 110 7.43 4.74 16.84
N PRO A 111 7.45 3.79 17.79
CA PRO A 111 7.29 2.35 17.56
C PRO A 111 5.82 1.86 17.56
N GLU A 112 4.84 2.72 17.26
CA GLU A 112 3.44 2.28 17.09
C GLU A 112 3.30 1.24 15.97
N SER A 113 2.27 0.38 16.05
CA SER A 113 2.05 -0.67 15.05
C SER A 113 1.89 -0.08 13.64
N LEU A 114 2.61 -0.65 12.66
CA LEU A 114 2.61 -0.19 11.28
C LEU A 114 1.19 -0.11 10.68
N ALA A 115 0.30 -1.03 11.06
CA ALA A 115 -1.09 -1.01 10.58
C ALA A 115 -1.80 0.30 10.96
N THR A 116 -1.68 0.73 12.22
CA THR A 116 -2.21 2.02 12.69
C THR A 116 -1.61 3.18 11.92
N PHE A 117 -0.29 3.12 11.68
CA PHE A 117 0.40 4.18 10.98
C PHE A 117 -0.02 4.28 9.51
N SER A 118 -0.13 3.16 8.80
CA SER A 118 -0.57 3.12 7.41
C SER A 118 -2.03 3.57 7.27
N GLU A 119 -2.92 3.17 8.19
CA GLU A 119 -4.30 3.66 8.20
C GLU A 119 -4.34 5.18 8.45
N ASN A 120 -3.61 5.69 9.45
CA ASN A 120 -3.52 7.13 9.73
C ASN A 120 -2.94 7.90 8.53
N PHE A 121 -1.88 7.38 7.91
CA PHE A 121 -1.26 7.98 6.73
C PHE A 121 -2.23 8.07 5.55
N MET A 122 -2.97 6.99 5.24
CA MET A 122 -3.97 7.00 4.16
C MET A 122 -5.14 7.89 4.53
N GLN A 123 -5.57 7.89 5.80
CA GLN A 123 -6.61 8.78 6.30
C GLN A 123 -6.24 10.25 6.10
N ASP A 124 -5.02 10.63 6.46
CA ASP A 124 -4.50 11.98 6.36
C ASP A 124 -4.32 12.40 4.90
N SER A 125 -3.76 11.51 4.08
CA SER A 125 -3.53 11.77 2.65
C SER A 125 -4.84 12.01 1.92
N PHE A 126 -5.88 11.23 2.22
CA PHE A 126 -7.23 11.37 1.66
C PHE A 126 -8.15 12.25 2.53
N SER A 127 -7.58 13.24 3.22
CA SER A 127 -8.30 14.27 3.95
C SER A 127 -7.82 15.67 3.58
N HIS A 128 -8.70 16.66 3.63
CA HIS A 128 -8.32 18.07 3.55
C HIS A 128 -9.04 18.90 4.61
N ALA A 129 -8.44 20.04 4.97
CA ALA A 129 -9.06 21.00 5.88
C ALA A 129 -10.43 21.43 5.31
N GLY A 130 -11.49 21.20 6.08
CA GLY A 130 -12.88 21.45 5.67
C GLY A 130 -13.72 20.21 5.37
N TYR A 131 -13.12 19.01 5.32
CA TYR A 131 -13.83 17.76 4.97
C TYR A 131 -13.72 16.68 6.06
N ALA A 132 -14.45 16.88 7.15
CA ALA A 132 -14.72 15.84 8.14
C ALA A 132 -16.19 15.46 8.07
N GLU A 133 -16.54 14.57 7.14
CA GLU A 133 -17.92 14.13 6.99
C GLU A 133 -18.32 13.09 8.04
N LYS A 134 -19.48 13.32 8.68
CA LYS A 134 -20.11 12.32 9.57
C LYS A 134 -20.47 11.03 8.82
N SER A 135 -20.66 11.09 7.50
CA SER A 135 -20.98 9.99 6.59
C SER A 135 -19.76 9.20 6.10
N ARG A 136 -18.53 9.63 6.41
CA ARG A 136 -17.32 8.93 5.97
C ARG A 136 -17.33 7.48 6.47
N PRO A 137 -17.18 6.48 5.60
CA PRO A 137 -17.07 5.09 6.03
C PRO A 137 -15.90 4.90 6.99
N LYS A 138 -16.15 4.30 8.15
CA LYS A 138 -15.11 4.06 9.17
C LYS A 138 -13.98 3.16 8.68
N THR A 139 -14.20 2.38 7.63
CA THR A 139 -13.21 1.44 7.06
C THR A 139 -12.36 2.04 5.96
N ILE A 140 -12.64 3.28 5.50
CA ILE A 140 -12.05 3.79 4.27
C ILE A 140 -10.52 3.83 4.31
N ALA A 141 -9.92 4.17 5.45
CA ALA A 141 -8.47 4.16 5.62
C ALA A 141 -7.88 2.76 5.46
N ARG A 142 -8.52 1.75 6.05
CA ARG A 142 -8.14 0.35 5.92
C ARG A 142 -8.31 -0.15 4.49
N ASP A 143 -9.41 0.20 3.85
CA ASP A 143 -9.70 -0.19 2.47
C ASP A 143 -8.65 0.41 1.52
N LEU A 144 -8.26 1.67 1.75
CA LEU A 144 -7.17 2.34 1.04
C LEU A 144 -5.81 1.66 1.26
N VAL A 145 -5.47 1.27 2.50
CA VAL A 145 -4.25 0.49 2.78
C VAL A 145 -4.25 -0.84 2.02
N ASN A 146 -5.40 -1.53 1.98
CA ASN A 146 -5.52 -2.84 1.34
C ASN A 146 -5.34 -2.81 -0.18
N ILE A 147 -5.73 -1.71 -0.83
CA ILE A 147 -5.51 -1.52 -2.27
C ILE A 147 -4.15 -0.92 -2.62
N THR A 148 -3.35 -0.52 -1.63
CA THR A 148 -2.08 0.15 -1.89
C THR A 148 -0.92 -0.84 -1.92
N ARG A 149 -0.12 -0.79 -2.98
CA ARG A 149 1.13 -1.52 -3.12
C ARG A 149 2.29 -0.55 -3.28
N VAL A 150 3.45 -0.97 -2.78
CA VAL A 150 4.69 -0.22 -2.91
C VAL A 150 5.68 -1.04 -3.72
N HIS A 151 6.32 -0.38 -4.66
CA HIS A 151 7.22 -0.96 -5.64
C HIS A 151 8.55 -0.23 -5.57
N VAL A 152 9.64 -0.99 -5.54
CA VAL A 152 11.00 -0.46 -5.73
C VAL A 152 11.53 -0.99 -7.05
N ALA A 153 11.54 -0.13 -8.06
CA ALA A 153 12.10 -0.43 -9.35
C ALA A 153 13.57 -0.04 -9.37
N ILE A 154 14.45 -1.02 -9.57
CA ILE A 154 15.89 -0.81 -9.74
C ILE A 154 16.25 -1.20 -11.17
N ALA A 155 16.98 -0.35 -11.88
CA ALA A 155 17.46 -0.67 -13.23
C ALA A 155 18.13 -2.06 -13.25
N GLY A 156 17.72 -2.92 -14.19
CA GLY A 156 18.22 -4.30 -14.32
C GLY A 156 17.61 -5.33 -13.36
N THR A 157 16.68 -4.96 -12.47
CA THR A 157 15.97 -5.89 -11.59
C THR A 157 14.50 -6.05 -12.01
N PRO A 158 13.96 -7.28 -12.09
CA PRO A 158 12.54 -7.47 -12.34
C PRO A 158 11.68 -6.81 -11.24
N PRO A 159 10.67 -6.00 -11.59
CA PRO A 159 9.88 -5.21 -10.63
C PRO A 159 9.10 -6.08 -9.63
N GLU A 160 8.76 -7.30 -10.03
CA GLU A 160 7.99 -8.28 -9.25
C GLU A 160 8.69 -8.70 -7.95
N LYS A 161 10.03 -8.66 -7.93
CA LYS A 161 10.84 -9.08 -6.77
C LYS A 161 10.85 -8.05 -5.64
N CYS A 162 10.43 -6.82 -5.93
CA CYS A 162 10.63 -5.67 -5.06
C CYS A 162 9.31 -4.91 -4.83
N SER A 163 8.21 -5.66 -4.86
CA SER A 163 6.84 -5.15 -4.77
C SER A 163 6.08 -5.85 -3.65
N ALA A 164 5.40 -5.09 -2.77
CA ALA A 164 4.62 -5.65 -1.67
C ALA A 164 3.41 -4.78 -1.29
N PRO A 165 2.32 -5.37 -0.76
CA PRO A 165 1.19 -4.60 -0.20
C PRO A 165 1.65 -3.69 0.94
N LEU A 166 1.10 -2.48 1.07
CA LEU A 166 1.43 -1.55 2.17
C LEU A 166 1.16 -2.15 3.56
N SER A 167 0.25 -3.11 3.66
CA SER A 167 -0.11 -3.80 4.90
C SER A 167 0.89 -4.88 5.36
N SER A 168 1.79 -5.36 4.50
CA SER A 168 2.60 -6.55 4.76
C SER A 168 3.95 -6.31 5.46
N TRP A 169 4.13 -5.24 6.23
CA TRP A 169 5.47 -4.81 6.66
C TRP A 169 5.69 -4.97 8.16
N SER A 170 6.94 -5.25 8.50
CA SER A 170 7.48 -5.16 9.84
C SER A 170 8.20 -3.81 10.00
N ILE A 171 8.01 -3.16 11.14
CA ILE A 171 8.76 -1.96 11.51
C ILE A 171 10.25 -2.36 11.59
N PRO A 172 11.18 -1.62 10.97
CA PRO A 172 12.60 -1.83 11.19
C PRO A 172 12.88 -1.51 12.67
N THR A 173 13.09 -2.53 13.49
CA THR A 173 13.62 -2.33 14.83
C THR A 173 15.03 -1.78 14.66
N LYS A 174 15.23 -0.48 14.89
CA LYS A 174 16.58 0.07 15.08
C LYS A 174 17.23 -0.73 16.19
N LYS A 175 18.27 -1.49 15.87
CA LYS A 175 19.21 -2.04 16.86
C LYS A 175 20.17 -0.95 17.30
#